data_AF-A0A158KTC3-F1
#
_entry.id   AF-A0A158KTC3-F1
#
_cell.length_a   1.000
_cell.length_b   1.000
_cell.length_c   1.000
_cell.angle_alpha   90.00
_cell.angle_beta   90.00
_cell.angle_gamma   90.00
#
_symmetry.space_group_name_H-M   'P 1'
#
loop_
_entity.id
_entity.type
_entity.pdbx_description
1 polymer ?
#
loop_
_entity_poly.entity_id
_entity_poly.type
_entity_poly.pdbx_seq_one_letter_code
_entity_poly.pdbx_strand_id
1 'polypeptide(L)'
;MKWFDGLSVMNKLLLSFAVVIVITACVGGTGVMALSKLHGLTEEIGERHMDGLYWIEEANKHKLNTDLAAANLTFADDAGKEKLKQNIVASLANMHRALDSTRPTLVSADGIALFDAAVKRVAAWEDIVQMQIGAKPMPVAVDQMGLIAQAIAASEEARGAFERLAEFKRQRATDAQKTSAAEYESMRLVMISLVLGSIVAAAALAALIGRRLSAQLGGEPAYAAQIADRIAAGDLATRVAIRDGDESSMLHSLAGMSEKLADIVGGIRHSSESILLASREIAQGNIDLSQRTEEQAASLQETASSMEELTSTVRQNAENAEQASGLARGASEVSARGSELVGDVVDTMRDLAAGSKRMTDIIAVIEGIAFQTNILALNAAVEAARAGEEGRGFAVVAGEVRSLAQRSALSAKEIKELIEASTARVDSGAELAERAGRTMANVTQSVQRVTDIMAQISAASHEQSTGIEQVNRAVAQMDQVTQQNAALVEQAAAAAGAMADQAEQLKGAVAVFELARRV
;
A
#
# COMPACT_ATOMS: atom_id res chain seq x y z
N MET A 1 15.61 -40.13 -11.82
CA MET A 1 14.27 -40.75 -11.72
C MET A 1 13.27 -39.64 -11.43
N LYS A 2 12.36 -39.31 -12.36
CA LYS A 2 11.43 -38.17 -12.22
C LYS A 2 10.58 -38.22 -10.93
N TRP A 3 10.26 -39.43 -10.45
CA TRP A 3 9.57 -39.64 -9.17
C TRP A 3 10.40 -39.21 -7.95
N PHE A 4 11.72 -39.44 -7.97
CA PHE A 4 12.60 -38.99 -6.90
C PHE A 4 12.75 -37.47 -6.90
N ASP A 5 12.65 -36.81 -8.06
CA ASP A 5 12.80 -35.37 -8.19
C ASP A 5 11.69 -34.59 -7.45
N GLY A 6 10.46 -35.11 -7.46
CA GLY A 6 9.30 -34.53 -6.79
C GLY A 6 9.18 -34.79 -5.28
N LEU A 7 10.06 -35.60 -4.69
CA LEU A 7 10.07 -35.84 -3.24
C LEU A 7 10.60 -34.61 -2.48
N SER A 8 10.03 -34.32 -1.32
CA SER A 8 10.56 -33.32 -0.38
C SER A 8 11.99 -33.70 0.04
N VAL A 9 12.80 -32.70 0.43
CA VAL A 9 14.18 -32.92 0.89
C VAL A 9 14.23 -33.93 2.05
N MET A 10 13.28 -33.83 2.98
CA MET A 10 13.15 -34.77 4.10
C MET A 10 12.89 -36.21 3.63
N ASN A 11 11.98 -36.42 2.68
CA ASN A 11 11.68 -37.75 2.16
C ASN A 11 12.86 -38.36 1.38
N LYS A 12 13.63 -37.54 0.66
CA LYS A 12 14.86 -37.97 -0.02
C LYS A 12 15.91 -38.45 0.98
N LEU A 13 16.09 -37.72 2.09
CA LEU A 13 17.00 -38.11 3.16
C LEU A 13 16.53 -39.40 3.85
N LEU A 14 15.27 -39.47 4.26
CA LEU A 14 14.69 -40.66 4.91
C LEU A 14 14.82 -41.92 4.05
N LEU A 15 14.53 -41.82 2.74
CA LEU A 15 14.69 -42.94 1.81
C LEU A 15 16.15 -43.39 1.73
N SER A 16 17.10 -42.44 1.65
CA SER A 16 18.53 -42.77 1.59
C SER A 16 19.03 -43.45 2.87
N PHE A 17 18.60 -42.98 4.04
CA PHE A 17 18.91 -43.63 5.32
C PHE A 17 18.26 -45.01 5.44
N ALA A 18 17.02 -45.17 5.00
CA ALA A 18 16.34 -46.46 4.99
C ALA A 18 17.09 -47.49 4.13
N VAL A 19 17.59 -47.09 2.95
CA VAL A 19 18.41 -47.96 2.09
C VAL A 19 19.70 -48.37 2.79
N VAL A 20 20.42 -47.44 3.43
CA VAL A 20 21.65 -47.75 4.17
C VAL A 20 21.36 -48.69 5.33
N ILE A 21 20.30 -48.46 6.12
CA ILE A 21 19.91 -49.33 7.24
C ILE A 21 19.61 -50.76 6.76
N VAL A 22 18.88 -50.91 5.66
CA VAL A 22 18.59 -52.24 5.08
C VAL A 22 19.88 -52.93 4.65
N ILE A 23 20.80 -52.22 3.99
CA ILE A 23 22.10 -52.79 3.59
C ILE A 23 22.89 -53.23 4.83
N THR A 24 22.99 -52.38 5.87
CA THR A 24 23.68 -52.72 7.12
C THR A 24 23.04 -53.92 7.83
N ALA A 25 21.71 -54.00 7.84
CA ALA A 25 21.00 -55.16 8.41
C ALA A 25 21.33 -56.45 7.65
N CYS A 26 21.41 -56.40 6.32
CA CYS A 26 21.84 -57.54 5.50
C CYS A 26 23.28 -57.97 5.83
N VAL A 27 24.23 -57.03 5.93
CA VAL A 27 25.62 -57.34 6.30
C VAL A 27 25.71 -57.95 7.70
N GLY A 28 24.98 -57.39 8.67
CA GLY A 28 24.90 -57.93 10.03
C GLY A 28 24.33 -59.34 10.07
N GLY A 29 23.22 -59.57 9.36
CA GLY A 29 22.58 -60.88 9.25
C GLY A 29 23.52 -61.93 8.64
N THR A 30 24.21 -61.62 7.54
CA THR A 30 25.18 -62.54 6.94
C THR A 30 26.37 -62.82 7.86
N GLY A 31 26.82 -61.82 8.63
CA GLY A 31 27.90 -62.00 9.60
C GLY A 31 27.53 -62.95 10.73
N VAL A 32 26.31 -62.83 11.28
CA VAL A 32 25.80 -63.72 12.33
C VAL A 32 25.66 -65.16 11.81
N MET A 33 25.18 -65.35 10.58
CA MET A 33 25.09 -66.68 9.96
C MET A 33 26.46 -67.31 9.76
N ALA A 34 27.45 -66.55 9.29
CA ALA A 34 28.82 -67.02 9.11
C ALA A 34 29.45 -67.46 10.44
N LEU A 35 29.28 -66.65 11.50
CA LEU A 35 29.78 -66.98 12.83
C LEU A 35 29.13 -68.25 13.41
N SER A 36 27.81 -68.40 13.21
CA SER A 36 27.07 -69.58 13.66
C SER A 36 27.56 -70.86 12.97
N LYS A 37 27.86 -70.78 11.66
CA LYS A 37 28.38 -71.93 10.90
C LYS A 37 29.82 -72.30 11.32
N LEU A 38 30.67 -71.32 11.60
CA LEU A 38 32.02 -71.55 12.13
C LEU A 38 32.00 -72.19 13.53
N HIS A 39 31.06 -71.78 14.39
CA HIS A 39 30.89 -72.38 15.70
C HIS A 39 30.57 -73.88 15.60
N GLY A 40 29.60 -74.26 14.77
CA GLY A 40 29.22 -75.67 14.57
C GLY A 40 30.36 -76.53 14.00
N LEU A 41 31.19 -75.99 13.10
CA LEU A 41 32.38 -76.69 12.58
C LEU A 41 33.45 -76.91 13.66
N THR A 42 33.60 -75.94 14.57
CA THR A 42 34.57 -76.04 15.67
C THR A 42 34.14 -77.08 16.70
N GLU A 43 32.84 -77.12 17.03
CA GLU A 43 32.23 -78.11 17.92
C GLU A 43 32.35 -79.53 17.34
N GLU A 44 32.11 -79.71 16.03
CA GLU A 44 32.28 -80.99 15.34
C GLU A 44 33.73 -81.50 15.37
N ILE A 45 34.72 -80.63 15.13
CA ILE A 45 36.13 -81.02 15.21
C ILE A 45 36.52 -81.42 16.64
N GLY A 46 36.11 -80.63 17.65
CA GLY A 46 36.41 -80.88 19.06
C GLY A 46 35.75 -82.15 19.58
N GLU A 47 34.42 -82.15 19.68
CA GLU A 47 33.68 -83.20 20.39
C GLU A 47 33.58 -84.51 19.60
N ARG A 48 33.47 -84.45 18.26
CA ARG A 48 33.26 -85.67 17.48
C ARG A 48 34.56 -86.32 17.03
N HIS A 49 35.57 -85.54 16.68
CA HIS A 49 36.81 -86.09 16.12
C HIS A 49 37.92 -86.20 17.16
N MET A 50 38.22 -85.12 17.91
CA MET A 50 39.32 -85.12 18.86
C MET A 50 39.02 -85.94 20.12
N ASP A 51 37.84 -85.81 20.72
CA ASP A 51 37.47 -86.64 21.88
C ASP A 51 37.39 -88.13 21.50
N GLY A 52 36.85 -88.43 20.32
CA GLY A 52 36.82 -89.80 19.79
C GLY A 52 38.22 -90.40 19.64
N LEU A 53 39.16 -89.64 19.09
CA LEU A 53 40.55 -90.06 18.97
C LEU A 53 41.19 -90.26 20.35
N TYR A 54 40.94 -89.37 21.30
CA TYR A 54 41.42 -89.48 22.68
C TYR A 54 40.98 -90.80 23.33
N TRP A 55 39.69 -91.15 23.24
CA TRP A 55 39.17 -92.38 23.84
C TRP A 55 39.71 -93.65 23.18
N ILE A 56 39.95 -93.63 21.86
CA ILE A 56 40.57 -94.76 21.14
C ILE A 56 42.00 -94.98 21.65
N GLU A 57 42.78 -93.92 21.76
CA GLU A 57 44.16 -93.99 22.24
C GLU A 57 44.22 -94.41 23.71
N GLU A 58 43.29 -93.94 24.54
CA GLU A 58 43.21 -94.36 25.94
C GLU A 58 42.83 -95.85 26.07
N ALA A 59 41.93 -96.36 25.22
CA ALA A 59 41.62 -97.80 25.16
C ALA A 59 42.85 -98.63 24.76
N ASN A 60 43.56 -98.20 23.72
CA ASN A 60 44.78 -98.87 23.25
C ASN A 60 45.88 -98.86 24.32
N LYS A 61 46.04 -97.75 25.05
CA LYS A 61 46.98 -97.63 26.17
C LYS A 61 46.65 -98.61 27.29
N HIS A 62 45.39 -98.76 27.69
CA HIS A 62 44.99 -99.73 28.70
C HIS A 62 45.19 -101.18 28.25
N LYS A 63 44.98 -101.45 26.95
CA LYS A 63 45.31 -102.73 26.33
C LYS A 63 46.81 -103.02 26.42
N LEU A 64 47.67 -102.07 26.05
CA LEU A 64 49.13 -102.22 26.15
C LEU A 64 49.62 -102.41 27.58
N ASN A 65 49.03 -101.71 28.55
CA ASN A 65 49.31 -101.91 29.97
C ASN A 65 48.94 -103.34 30.43
N THR A 66 47.84 -103.88 29.88
CA THR A 66 47.40 -105.25 30.15
C THR A 66 48.37 -106.27 29.55
N ASP A 67 48.81 -106.07 28.30
CA ASP A 67 49.83 -106.92 27.67
C ASP A 67 51.12 -106.96 28.50
N LEU A 68 51.58 -105.78 28.94
CA LEU A 68 52.79 -105.66 29.75
C LEU A 68 52.63 -106.37 31.11
N ALA A 69 51.49 -106.22 31.76
CA ALA A 69 51.21 -106.89 33.01
C ALA A 69 51.12 -108.41 32.84
N ALA A 70 50.49 -108.88 31.76
CA ALA A 70 50.37 -110.30 31.42
C ALA A 70 51.72 -110.95 31.10
N ALA A 71 52.58 -110.27 30.33
CA ALA A 71 53.93 -110.75 30.02
C ALA A 71 54.80 -110.92 31.28
N ASN A 72 54.58 -110.09 32.31
CA ASN A 72 55.32 -110.14 33.57
C ASN A 72 54.83 -111.23 34.54
N LEU A 73 53.69 -111.89 34.29
CA LEU A 73 53.14 -112.93 35.18
C LEU A 73 54.08 -114.12 35.36
N THR A 74 54.83 -114.49 34.30
CA THR A 74 55.77 -115.62 34.32
C THR A 74 56.99 -115.36 35.21
N PHE A 75 57.33 -114.08 35.44
CA PHE A 75 58.54 -113.66 36.15
C PHE A 75 58.30 -113.22 37.60
N ALA A 76 57.03 -113.05 38.00
CA ALA A 76 56.68 -112.55 39.32
C ALA A 76 56.58 -113.67 40.38
N ASP A 77 56.83 -113.31 41.65
CA ASP A 77 56.50 -114.14 42.81
C ASP A 77 54.98 -114.17 43.05
N ASP A 78 54.49 -114.98 43.99
CA ASP A 78 53.04 -115.16 44.17
C ASP A 78 52.31 -113.86 44.56
N ALA A 79 52.94 -113.00 45.37
CA ALA A 79 52.41 -111.68 45.72
C ALA A 79 52.41 -110.72 44.50
N GLY A 80 53.48 -110.74 43.69
CA GLY A 80 53.57 -109.97 42.46
C GLY A 80 52.56 -110.42 41.41
N LYS A 81 52.33 -111.73 41.27
CA LYS A 81 51.30 -112.30 40.38
C LYS A 81 49.92 -111.78 40.73
N GLU A 82 49.54 -111.78 42.01
CA GLU A 82 48.22 -111.31 42.42
C GLU A 82 48.02 -109.80 42.12
N LYS A 83 49.06 -108.98 42.38
CA LYS A 83 49.03 -107.55 42.04
C LYS A 83 48.93 -107.32 40.52
N LEU A 84 49.65 -108.10 39.72
CA LEU A 84 49.56 -108.02 38.26
C LEU A 84 48.19 -108.43 37.75
N LYS A 85 47.57 -109.47 38.33
CA LYS A 85 46.18 -109.85 38.01
C LYS A 85 45.19 -108.73 38.31
N GLN A 86 45.32 -108.06 39.47
CA GLN A 86 44.48 -106.90 39.81
C GLN A 86 44.67 -105.75 38.81
N ASN A 87 45.92 -105.47 38.41
CA ASN A 87 46.21 -104.44 37.41
C ASN A 87 45.64 -104.78 36.02
N ILE A 88 45.66 -106.06 35.64
CA ILE A 88 45.04 -106.56 34.40
C ILE A 88 43.53 -106.31 34.45
N VAL A 89 42.85 -106.71 35.52
CA VAL A 89 41.40 -106.50 35.69
C VAL A 89 41.06 -105.00 35.66
N ALA A 90 41.82 -104.16 36.37
CA ALA A 90 41.60 -102.71 36.36
C ALA A 90 41.85 -102.10 34.98
N SER A 91 42.88 -102.55 34.26
CA SER A 91 43.19 -102.05 32.91
C SER A 91 42.14 -102.47 31.90
N LEU A 92 41.64 -103.71 31.95
CA LEU A 92 40.52 -104.16 31.12
C LEU A 92 39.25 -103.34 31.38
N ALA A 93 38.91 -103.07 32.65
CA ALA A 93 37.75 -102.25 32.98
C ALA A 93 37.87 -100.78 32.51
N ASN A 94 39.08 -100.21 32.53
CA ASN A 94 39.30 -98.88 31.96
C ASN A 94 39.28 -98.89 30.42
N MET A 95 39.82 -99.94 29.79
CA MET A 95 39.76 -100.14 28.34
C MET A 95 38.31 -100.22 27.84
N HIS A 96 37.44 -101.00 28.52
CA HIS A 96 36.02 -101.06 28.19
C HIS A 96 35.35 -99.69 28.33
N ARG A 97 35.60 -98.94 29.41
CA ARG A 97 35.07 -97.57 29.55
C ARG A 97 35.50 -96.63 28.43
N ALA A 98 36.76 -96.73 27.99
CA ALA A 98 37.27 -95.95 26.87
C ALA A 98 36.65 -96.38 25.52
N LEU A 99 36.42 -97.68 25.31
CA LEU A 99 35.67 -98.19 24.16
C LEU A 99 34.21 -97.71 24.15
N ASP A 100 33.53 -97.75 25.29
CA ASP A 100 32.15 -97.27 25.45
C ASP A 100 32.05 -95.78 25.14
N SER A 101 33.06 -95.00 25.53
CA SER A 101 33.14 -93.55 25.28
C SER A 101 33.55 -93.23 23.84
N THR A 102 34.24 -94.16 23.15
CA THR A 102 34.60 -94.04 21.74
C THR A 102 33.37 -94.14 20.84
N ARG A 103 32.47 -95.09 21.13
CA ARG A 103 31.29 -95.40 20.30
C ARG A 103 30.37 -94.19 19.97
N PRO A 104 29.93 -93.35 20.92
CA PRO A 104 29.05 -92.21 20.60
C PRO A 104 29.70 -91.17 19.69
N THR A 105 31.04 -91.13 19.63
CA THR A 105 31.75 -90.22 18.73
C THR A 105 31.72 -90.70 17.27
N LEU A 106 31.33 -91.94 17.00
CA LEU A 106 31.33 -92.55 15.65
C LEU A 106 29.95 -92.45 15.01
N VAL A 107 29.81 -91.55 14.04
CA VAL A 107 28.54 -91.31 13.33
C VAL A 107 28.50 -92.00 11.94
N SER A 108 29.67 -92.14 11.30
CA SER A 108 29.78 -92.75 9.97
C SER A 108 29.69 -94.27 10.02
N ALA A 109 29.05 -94.88 9.01
CA ALA A 109 28.99 -96.32 8.85
C ALA A 109 30.38 -96.99 8.87
N ASP A 110 31.37 -96.41 8.17
CA ASP A 110 32.74 -96.93 8.13
C ASP A 110 33.41 -96.94 9.52
N GLY A 111 33.25 -95.84 10.27
CA GLY A 111 33.78 -95.73 11.63
C GLY A 111 33.16 -96.73 12.59
N ILE A 112 31.85 -96.96 12.50
CA ILE A 112 31.16 -97.99 13.30
C ILE A 112 31.68 -99.38 12.94
N ALA A 113 31.82 -99.69 11.64
CA ALA A 113 32.35 -100.98 11.20
C ALA A 113 33.80 -101.23 11.67
N LEU A 114 34.65 -100.21 11.63
CA LEU A 114 36.02 -100.28 12.17
C LEU A 114 36.04 -100.50 13.68
N PHE A 115 35.14 -99.84 14.42
CA PHE A 115 34.99 -100.02 15.86
C PHE A 115 34.51 -101.43 16.21
N ASP A 116 33.47 -101.93 15.53
CA ASP A 116 32.96 -103.28 15.76
C ASP A 116 34.04 -104.34 15.46
N ALA A 117 34.85 -104.12 14.42
CA ALA A 117 35.99 -104.96 14.11
C ALA A 117 37.06 -104.90 15.21
N ALA A 118 37.36 -103.71 15.74
CA ALA A 118 38.31 -103.53 16.84
C ALA A 118 37.82 -104.20 18.13
N VAL A 119 36.56 -103.99 18.53
CA VAL A 119 35.94 -104.64 19.69
C VAL A 119 36.00 -106.16 19.55
N LYS A 120 35.73 -106.71 18.36
CA LYS A 120 35.82 -108.16 18.13
C LYS A 120 37.24 -108.71 18.30
N ARG A 121 38.27 -107.99 17.82
CA ARG A 121 39.68 -108.38 17.99
C ARG A 121 40.12 -108.24 19.45
N VAL A 122 39.71 -107.16 20.11
CA VAL A 122 39.96 -106.93 21.54
C VAL A 122 39.31 -108.01 22.40
N ALA A 123 38.06 -108.40 22.12
CA ALA A 123 37.39 -109.47 22.85
C ALA A 123 38.11 -110.82 22.68
N ALA A 124 38.59 -111.14 21.47
CA ALA A 124 39.38 -112.35 21.24
C ALA A 124 40.72 -112.34 21.99
N TRP A 125 41.40 -111.19 22.04
CA TRP A 125 42.61 -110.99 22.83
C TRP A 125 42.34 -111.06 24.34
N GLU A 126 41.29 -110.40 24.82
CA GLU A 126 40.89 -110.38 26.23
C GLU A 126 40.58 -111.79 26.73
N ASP A 127 39.90 -112.61 25.92
CA ASP A 127 39.64 -114.01 26.25
C ASP A 127 40.91 -114.79 26.56
N ILE A 128 41.99 -114.54 25.82
CA ILE A 128 43.30 -115.16 26.06
C ILE A 128 43.95 -114.60 27.33
N VAL A 129 43.86 -113.29 27.57
CA VAL A 129 44.36 -112.67 28.80
C VAL A 129 43.64 -113.20 30.04
N GLN A 130 42.32 -113.41 29.95
CA GLN A 130 41.51 -113.99 31.02
C GLN A 130 41.93 -115.45 31.32
N MET A 131 42.36 -116.21 30.31
CA MET A 131 42.97 -117.54 30.51
C MET A 131 44.33 -117.44 31.20
N GLN A 132 45.17 -116.45 30.86
CA GLN A 132 46.49 -116.26 31.49
C GLN A 132 46.41 -115.92 32.98
N ILE A 133 45.38 -115.19 33.41
CA ILE A 133 45.16 -114.88 34.83
C ILE A 133 44.40 -115.97 35.60
N GLY A 134 43.91 -117.01 34.90
CA GLY A 134 43.15 -118.11 35.47
C GLY A 134 41.66 -117.82 35.70
N ALA A 135 41.13 -116.75 35.11
CA ALA A 135 39.71 -116.41 35.15
C ALA A 135 38.87 -117.25 34.16
N LYS A 136 39.48 -117.76 33.09
CA LYS A 136 38.89 -118.73 32.16
C LYS A 136 39.72 -120.02 32.12
N PRO A 137 39.08 -121.21 32.01
CA PRO A 137 39.79 -122.48 31.92
C PRO A 137 40.57 -122.59 30.62
N MET A 138 41.81 -123.08 30.70
CA MET A 138 42.69 -123.28 29.56
C MET A 138 42.29 -124.55 28.78
N PRO A 139 42.19 -124.51 27.44
CA PRO A 139 41.94 -125.70 26.64
C PRO A 139 43.06 -126.73 26.83
N VAL A 140 42.71 -128.00 27.04
CA VAL A 140 43.66 -129.11 27.31
C VAL A 140 44.72 -129.28 26.21
N ALA A 141 44.46 -128.79 25.00
CA ALA A 141 45.33 -128.90 23.83
C ALA A 141 46.39 -127.79 23.70
N VAL A 142 46.44 -126.83 24.61
CA VAL A 142 47.37 -125.68 24.55
C VAL A 142 48.27 -125.71 25.79
N ASP A 143 49.58 -125.57 25.60
CA ASP A 143 50.54 -125.41 26.69
C ASP A 143 50.78 -123.92 27.00
N GLN A 144 51.48 -123.62 28.11
CA GLN A 144 51.71 -122.22 28.52
C GLN A 144 52.47 -121.41 27.46
N MET A 145 53.43 -122.01 26.75
CA MET A 145 54.21 -121.32 25.73
C MET A 145 53.37 -121.03 24.48
N GLY A 146 52.51 -121.96 24.05
CA GLY A 146 51.56 -121.78 22.96
C GLY A 146 50.49 -120.72 23.26
N LEU A 147 50.05 -120.58 24.51
CA LEU A 147 49.14 -119.51 24.93
C LEU A 147 49.79 -118.13 24.87
N ILE A 148 51.07 -118.01 25.22
CA ILE A 148 51.83 -116.75 25.08
C ILE A 148 51.94 -116.38 23.60
N ALA A 149 52.24 -117.33 22.70
CA ALA A 149 52.31 -117.07 21.26
C ALA A 149 50.95 -116.61 20.69
N GLN A 150 49.84 -117.23 21.11
CA GLN A 150 48.49 -116.79 20.74
C GLN A 150 48.14 -115.42 21.31
N ALA A 151 48.55 -115.13 22.55
CA ALA A 151 48.35 -113.82 23.18
C ALA A 151 49.07 -112.71 22.40
N ILE A 152 50.32 -112.93 21.98
CA ILE A 152 51.08 -111.97 21.16
C ILE A 152 50.38 -111.73 19.83
N ALA A 153 49.96 -112.78 19.12
CA ALA A 153 49.28 -112.64 17.82
C ALA A 153 47.93 -111.89 17.95
N ALA A 154 47.10 -112.26 18.92
CA ALA A 154 45.83 -111.59 19.17
C ALA A 154 46.02 -110.13 19.64
N SER A 155 47.10 -109.88 20.40
CA SER A 155 47.50 -108.56 20.85
C SER A 155 47.92 -107.66 19.68
N GLU A 156 48.68 -108.19 18.72
CA GLU A 156 49.08 -107.47 17.51
C GLU A 156 47.87 -107.16 16.61
N GLU A 157 46.94 -108.11 16.46
CA GLU A 157 45.70 -107.87 15.72
C GLU A 157 44.80 -106.81 16.38
N ALA A 158 44.65 -106.86 17.70
CA ALA A 158 43.89 -105.87 18.46
C ALA A 158 44.52 -104.47 18.36
N ARG A 159 45.86 -104.39 18.46
CA ARG A 159 46.61 -103.14 18.26
C ARG A 159 46.40 -102.59 16.85
N GLY A 160 46.55 -103.42 15.82
CA GLY A 160 46.34 -102.99 14.43
C GLY A 160 44.90 -102.56 14.13
N ALA A 161 43.91 -103.03 14.90
CA ALA A 161 42.54 -102.56 14.80
C ALA A 161 42.34 -101.19 15.48
N PHE A 162 42.95 -100.96 16.65
CA PHE A 162 42.97 -99.64 17.29
C PHE A 162 43.68 -98.59 16.43
N GLU A 163 44.85 -98.92 15.86
CA GLU A 163 45.61 -98.01 14.98
C GLU A 163 44.79 -97.60 13.75
N ARG A 164 44.07 -98.54 13.12
CA ARG A 164 43.18 -98.22 11.98
C ARG A 164 42.02 -97.30 12.39
N LEU A 165 41.44 -97.53 13.56
CA LEU A 165 40.33 -96.72 14.06
C LEU A 165 40.81 -95.30 14.45
N ALA A 166 42.00 -95.19 15.07
CA ALA A 166 42.64 -93.93 15.39
C ALA A 166 43.00 -93.15 14.12
N GLU A 167 43.59 -93.81 13.10
CA GLU A 167 43.92 -93.17 11.83
C GLU A 167 42.68 -92.68 11.09
N PHE A 168 41.59 -93.46 11.09
CA PHE A 168 40.31 -93.01 10.54
C PHE A 168 39.82 -91.71 11.20
N LYS A 169 39.88 -91.62 12.54
CA LYS A 169 39.51 -90.40 13.27
C LYS A 169 40.44 -89.23 12.97
N ARG A 170 41.74 -89.48 12.92
CA ARG A 170 42.76 -88.48 12.60
C ARG A 170 42.57 -87.90 11.19
N GLN A 171 42.28 -88.75 10.22
CA GLN A 171 42.01 -88.34 8.84
C GLN A 171 40.73 -87.49 8.76
N ARG A 172 39.64 -87.93 9.43
CA ARG A 172 38.39 -87.16 9.48
C ARG A 172 38.56 -85.80 10.16
N ALA A 173 39.33 -85.73 11.26
CA ALA A 173 39.65 -84.45 11.91
C ALA A 173 40.39 -83.50 10.96
N THR A 174 41.35 -84.02 10.20
CA THR A 174 42.15 -83.26 9.24
C THR A 174 41.30 -82.76 8.06
N ASP A 175 40.38 -83.60 7.55
CA ASP A 175 39.48 -83.22 6.46
C ASP A 175 38.44 -82.19 6.91
N ALA A 176 37.90 -82.33 8.12
CA ALA A 176 37.02 -81.34 8.74
C ALA A 176 37.75 -79.99 8.92
N GLN A 177 39.02 -80.00 9.37
CA GLN A 177 39.83 -78.79 9.51
C GLN A 177 40.08 -78.09 8.16
N LYS A 178 40.42 -78.85 7.10
CA LYS A 178 40.60 -78.28 5.74
C LYS A 178 39.31 -77.68 5.18
N THR A 179 38.19 -78.36 5.38
CA THR A 179 36.87 -77.89 4.93
C THR A 179 36.49 -76.59 5.67
N SER A 180 36.72 -76.54 6.98
CA SER A 180 36.48 -75.35 7.79
C SER A 180 37.32 -74.15 7.34
N ALA A 181 38.58 -74.36 6.94
CA ALA A 181 39.44 -73.27 6.44
C ALA A 181 38.94 -72.70 5.10
N ALA A 182 38.51 -73.55 4.17
CA ALA A 182 37.97 -73.12 2.88
C ALA A 182 36.64 -72.36 3.01
N GLU A 183 35.77 -72.82 3.92
CA GLU A 183 34.52 -72.13 4.23
C GLU A 183 34.76 -70.76 4.89
N TYR A 184 35.74 -70.66 5.79
CA TYR A 184 36.13 -69.40 6.42
C TYR A 184 36.58 -68.35 5.39
N GLU A 185 37.48 -68.70 4.46
CA GLU A 185 37.95 -67.75 3.44
C GLU A 185 36.82 -67.30 2.49
N SER A 186 35.92 -68.23 2.13
CA SER A 186 34.76 -67.91 1.30
C SER A 186 33.80 -66.93 2.00
N MET A 187 33.51 -67.16 3.29
CA MET A 187 32.67 -66.25 4.09
C MET A 187 33.34 -64.89 4.30
N ARG A 188 34.66 -64.87 4.51
CA ARG A 188 35.45 -63.65 4.68
C ARG A 188 35.42 -62.76 3.43
N LEU A 189 35.56 -63.33 2.24
CA LEU A 189 35.46 -62.59 0.97
C LEU A 189 34.06 -61.99 0.75
N VAL A 190 33.00 -62.77 1.03
CA VAL A 190 31.61 -62.27 0.95
C VAL A 190 31.40 -61.10 1.91
N MET A 191 31.87 -61.20 3.16
CA MET A 191 31.76 -60.10 4.13
C MET A 191 32.52 -58.85 3.71
N ILE A 192 33.75 -58.97 3.20
CA ILE A 192 34.54 -57.82 2.73
C ILE A 192 33.85 -57.13 1.55
N SER A 193 33.35 -57.90 0.58
CA SER A 193 32.65 -57.34 -0.59
C SER A 193 31.36 -56.61 -0.23
N LEU A 194 30.57 -57.16 0.71
CA LEU A 194 29.36 -56.51 1.22
C LEU A 194 29.66 -55.20 1.97
N VAL A 195 30.70 -55.18 2.81
CA VAL A 195 31.13 -53.97 3.52
C VAL A 195 31.58 -52.89 2.54
N LEU A 196 32.48 -53.22 1.60
CA LEU A 196 32.95 -52.26 0.59
C LEU A 196 31.82 -51.75 -0.29
N GLY A 197 30.92 -52.63 -0.74
CA GLY A 197 29.75 -52.25 -1.53
C GLY A 197 28.83 -51.27 -0.79
N SER A 198 28.61 -51.49 0.52
CA SER A 198 27.79 -50.59 1.35
C SER A 198 28.39 -49.19 1.49
N ILE A 199 29.72 -49.09 1.64
CA ILE A 199 30.43 -47.81 1.77
C ILE A 199 30.33 -47.01 0.46
N VAL A 200 30.56 -47.67 -0.68
CA VAL A 200 30.48 -47.03 -2.00
C VAL A 200 29.06 -46.54 -2.28
N ALA A 201 28.05 -47.37 -1.98
CA ALA A 201 26.64 -47.00 -2.15
C ALA A 201 26.26 -45.79 -1.27
N ALA A 202 26.68 -45.79 0.00
CA ALA A 202 26.44 -44.68 0.92
C ALA A 202 27.12 -43.38 0.45
N ALA A 203 28.39 -43.44 0.02
CA ALA A 203 29.13 -42.29 -0.49
C ALA A 203 28.49 -41.73 -1.77
N ALA A 204 28.06 -42.59 -2.70
CA ALA A 204 27.38 -42.19 -3.93
C ALA A 204 26.04 -41.49 -3.64
N LEU A 205 25.23 -42.04 -2.73
CA LEU A 205 23.96 -41.42 -2.31
C LEU A 205 24.19 -40.07 -1.64
N ALA A 206 25.18 -39.96 -0.74
CA ALA A 206 25.53 -38.71 -0.08
C ALA A 206 25.96 -37.63 -1.09
N ALA A 207 26.82 -37.98 -2.06
CA ALA A 207 27.27 -37.07 -3.10
C ALA A 207 26.12 -36.61 -4.03
N LEU A 208 25.21 -37.51 -4.41
CA LEU A 208 24.05 -37.19 -5.25
C LEU A 208 23.08 -36.24 -4.55
N ILE A 209 22.78 -36.49 -3.27
CA ILE A 209 21.88 -35.65 -2.47
C ILE A 209 22.55 -34.28 -2.23
N GLY A 210 23.81 -34.26 -1.82
CA GLY A 210 24.56 -33.03 -1.56
C GLY A 210 24.66 -32.11 -2.79
N ARG A 211 25.02 -32.66 -3.96
CA ARG A 211 25.09 -31.89 -5.22
C ARG A 211 23.73 -31.33 -5.61
N ARG A 212 22.65 -32.11 -5.47
CA ARG A 212 21.31 -31.67 -5.87
C ARG A 212 20.71 -30.64 -4.91
N LEU A 213 20.91 -30.81 -3.61
CA LEU A 213 20.45 -29.83 -2.62
C LEU A 213 21.18 -28.51 -2.79
N SER A 214 22.51 -28.54 -3.00
CA SER A 214 23.28 -27.33 -3.32
C SER A 214 22.87 -26.68 -4.63
N ALA A 215 22.46 -27.46 -5.65
CA ALA A 215 21.93 -26.92 -6.89
C ALA A 215 20.55 -26.25 -6.70
N GLN A 216 19.63 -26.87 -5.96
CA GLN A 216 18.29 -26.30 -5.69
C GLN A 216 18.34 -25.03 -4.84
N LEU A 217 19.25 -24.98 -3.86
CA LEU A 217 19.48 -23.78 -3.05
C LEU A 217 20.23 -22.70 -3.83
N GLY A 218 20.96 -23.06 -4.88
CA GLY A 218 21.80 -22.15 -5.66
C GLY A 218 23.17 -21.88 -5.01
N GLY A 219 23.39 -22.34 -3.78
CA GLY A 219 24.59 -22.06 -2.99
C GLY A 219 24.62 -22.82 -1.68
N GLU A 220 25.34 -22.27 -0.69
CA GLU A 220 25.38 -22.81 0.67
C GLU A 220 24.11 -22.43 1.45
N PRO A 221 23.50 -23.36 2.22
CA PRO A 221 22.30 -23.07 3.01
C PRO A 221 22.47 -21.89 3.97
N ALA A 222 23.66 -21.77 4.59
CA ALA A 222 23.96 -20.69 5.53
C ALA A 222 23.95 -19.31 4.86
N TYR A 223 24.42 -19.23 3.61
CA TYR A 223 24.38 -17.98 2.83
C TYR A 223 22.94 -17.60 2.46
N ALA A 224 22.12 -18.57 2.02
CA ALA A 224 20.71 -18.30 1.73
C ALA A 224 19.94 -17.81 2.97
N ALA A 225 20.19 -18.39 4.14
CA ALA A 225 19.64 -17.92 5.41
C ALA A 225 20.10 -16.49 5.75
N GLN A 226 21.41 -16.21 5.59
CA GLN A 226 21.95 -14.87 5.84
C GLN A 226 21.34 -13.80 4.92
N ILE A 227 21.12 -14.12 3.64
CA ILE A 227 20.46 -13.21 2.70
C ILE A 227 19.00 -12.96 3.10
N ALA A 228 18.27 -14.01 3.49
CA ALA A 228 16.91 -13.87 3.98
C ALA A 228 16.84 -12.99 5.25
N ASP A 229 17.76 -13.19 6.19
CA ASP A 229 17.85 -12.37 7.42
C ASP A 229 18.16 -10.91 7.11
N ARG A 230 19.05 -10.64 6.14
CA ARG A 230 19.34 -9.27 5.68
C ARG A 230 18.12 -8.59 5.06
N ILE A 231 17.41 -9.29 4.16
CA ILE A 231 16.18 -8.77 3.55
C ILE A 231 15.13 -8.49 4.63
N ALA A 232 14.97 -9.39 5.61
CA ALA A 232 14.05 -9.21 6.72
C ALA A 232 14.43 -8.03 7.65
N ALA A 233 15.73 -7.76 7.79
CA ALA A 233 16.25 -6.61 8.51
C ALA A 233 16.17 -5.29 7.72
N GLY A 234 15.75 -5.34 6.45
CA GLY A 234 15.60 -4.16 5.59
C GLY A 234 16.80 -3.84 4.71
N ASP A 235 17.89 -4.63 4.73
CA ASP A 235 19.02 -4.45 3.82
C ASP A 235 18.66 -4.99 2.42
N LEU A 236 18.23 -4.08 1.54
CA LEU A 236 17.96 -4.34 0.13
C LEU A 236 19.10 -3.82 -0.76
N ALA A 237 20.16 -3.27 -0.17
CA ALA A 237 21.31 -2.72 -0.87
C ALA A 237 22.31 -3.80 -1.26
N THR A 238 22.35 -4.90 -0.50
CA THR A 238 23.24 -6.02 -0.75
C THR A 238 22.87 -6.77 -2.03
N ARG A 239 23.84 -6.88 -2.95
CA ARG A 239 23.69 -7.73 -4.14
C ARG A 239 23.80 -9.21 -3.75
N VAL A 240 22.74 -9.97 -4.03
CA VAL A 240 22.74 -11.43 -3.82
C VAL A 240 23.62 -12.09 -4.88
N ALA A 241 24.65 -12.81 -4.45
CA ALA A 241 25.52 -13.56 -5.33
C ALA A 241 24.81 -14.86 -5.76
N ILE A 242 24.54 -14.97 -7.05
CA ILE A 242 23.95 -16.17 -7.68
C ILE A 242 24.99 -16.83 -8.60
N ARG A 243 24.84 -18.13 -8.85
CA ARG A 243 25.69 -18.82 -9.82
C ARG A 243 25.36 -18.36 -11.24
N ASP A 244 26.36 -18.35 -12.12
CA ASP A 244 26.16 -17.99 -13.52
C ASP A 244 25.16 -18.94 -14.20
N GLY A 245 24.13 -18.37 -14.84
CA GLY A 245 23.06 -19.12 -15.51
C GLY A 245 22.01 -19.73 -14.57
N ASP A 246 22.00 -19.35 -13.29
CA ASP A 246 20.99 -19.81 -12.33
C ASP A 246 19.70 -18.98 -12.42
N GLU A 247 18.63 -19.61 -12.89
CA GLU A 247 17.31 -18.98 -13.11
C GLU A 247 16.20 -19.54 -12.21
N SER A 248 16.50 -20.54 -11.36
CA SER A 248 15.44 -21.28 -10.65
C SER A 248 15.76 -21.63 -9.20
N SER A 249 16.96 -21.35 -8.72
CA SER A 249 17.29 -21.62 -7.34
C SER A 249 16.54 -20.72 -6.35
N MET A 250 16.58 -21.13 -5.09
CA MET A 250 16.13 -20.29 -3.99
C MET A 250 16.89 -18.95 -3.95
N LEU A 251 18.21 -18.94 -4.15
CA LEU A 251 19.00 -17.70 -4.17
C LEU A 251 18.60 -16.77 -5.32
N HIS A 252 18.32 -17.31 -6.52
CA HIS A 252 17.76 -16.52 -7.62
C HIS A 252 16.43 -15.87 -7.23
N SER A 253 15.54 -16.65 -6.59
CA SER A 253 14.25 -16.15 -6.13
C SER A 253 14.39 -15.08 -5.04
N LEU A 254 15.32 -15.24 -4.09
CA LEU A 254 15.64 -14.23 -3.07
C LEU A 254 16.23 -12.96 -3.68
N ALA A 255 17.09 -13.09 -4.70
CA ALA A 255 17.64 -11.95 -5.44
C ALA A 255 16.52 -11.16 -6.13
N GLY A 256 15.64 -11.85 -6.87
CA GLY A 256 14.49 -11.22 -7.51
C GLY A 256 13.51 -10.59 -6.51
N MET A 257 13.29 -11.22 -5.36
CA MET A 257 12.48 -10.66 -4.28
C MET A 257 13.10 -9.37 -3.71
N SER A 258 14.41 -9.38 -3.44
CA SER A 258 15.14 -8.20 -2.96
C SER A 258 15.07 -7.04 -3.96
N GLU A 259 15.25 -7.31 -5.25
CA GLU A 259 15.16 -6.31 -6.31
C GLU A 259 13.76 -5.72 -6.42
N LYS A 260 12.71 -6.55 -6.40
CA LYS A 260 11.32 -6.07 -6.45
C LYS A 260 10.93 -5.27 -5.21
N LEU A 261 11.38 -5.67 -4.03
CA LEU A 261 11.17 -4.88 -2.81
C LEU A 261 11.92 -3.54 -2.90
N ALA A 262 13.16 -3.55 -3.42
CA ALA A 262 13.94 -2.32 -3.59
C ALA A 262 13.25 -1.34 -4.56
N ASP A 263 12.69 -1.84 -5.66
CA ASP A 263 11.92 -1.03 -6.62
C ASP A 263 10.66 -0.44 -5.98
N ILE A 264 9.90 -1.23 -5.21
CA ILE A 264 8.68 -0.77 -4.52
C ILE A 264 9.03 0.31 -3.49
N VAL A 265 10.01 0.04 -2.62
CA VAL A 265 10.49 0.99 -1.60
C VAL A 265 11.01 2.28 -2.26
N GLY A 266 11.79 2.16 -3.34
CA GLY A 266 12.28 3.29 -4.13
C GLY A 266 11.15 4.12 -4.73
N GLY A 267 10.14 3.46 -5.29
CA GLY A 267 8.93 4.11 -5.82
C GLY A 267 8.12 4.83 -4.75
N ILE A 268 7.96 4.23 -3.56
CA ILE A 268 7.28 4.87 -2.42
C ILE A 268 8.06 6.09 -1.93
N ARG A 269 9.39 5.99 -1.80
CA ARG A 269 10.22 7.12 -1.38
C ARG A 269 10.12 8.29 -2.35
N HIS A 270 10.22 8.01 -3.66
CA HIS A 270 10.09 9.02 -4.70
C HIS A 270 8.68 9.66 -4.70
N SER A 271 7.63 8.84 -4.63
CA SER A 271 6.25 9.33 -4.60
C SER A 271 5.98 10.19 -3.36
N SER A 272 6.52 9.80 -2.20
CA SER A 272 6.39 10.57 -0.96
C SER A 272 7.12 11.91 -1.05
N GLU A 273 8.32 11.95 -1.64
CA GLU A 273 9.03 13.21 -1.91
C GLU A 273 8.25 14.13 -2.86
N SER A 274 7.65 13.57 -3.92
CA SER A 274 6.79 14.34 -4.82
C SER A 274 5.53 14.88 -4.13
N ILE A 275 4.86 14.08 -3.29
CA ILE A 275 3.69 14.53 -2.52
C ILE A 275 4.07 15.63 -1.54
N LEU A 276 5.22 15.50 -0.86
CA LEU A 276 5.72 16.52 0.06
C LEU A 276 6.00 17.85 -0.65
N LEU A 277 6.63 17.81 -1.82
CA LEU A 277 6.87 18.98 -2.65
C LEU A 277 5.55 19.63 -3.10
N ALA A 278 4.64 18.84 -3.69
CA ALA A 278 3.34 19.32 -4.15
C ALA A 278 2.49 19.91 -3.00
N SER A 279 2.52 19.31 -1.82
CA SER A 279 1.81 19.80 -0.64
C SER A 279 2.36 21.15 -0.17
N ARG A 280 3.68 21.38 -0.26
CA ARG A 280 4.30 22.69 0.02
C ARG A 280 3.92 23.73 -1.01
N GLU A 281 3.88 23.37 -2.29
CA GLU A 281 3.41 24.28 -3.35
C GLU A 281 1.93 24.67 -3.15
N ILE A 282 1.07 23.71 -2.79
CA ILE A 282 -0.34 23.97 -2.46
C ILE A 282 -0.43 24.90 -1.23
N ALA A 283 0.34 24.63 -0.18
CA ALA A 283 0.36 25.47 1.02
C ALA A 283 0.77 26.92 0.69
N GLN A 284 1.81 27.09 -0.13
CA GLN A 284 2.24 28.42 -0.59
C GLN A 284 1.17 29.09 -1.46
N GLY A 285 0.52 28.35 -2.36
CA GLY A 285 -0.59 28.85 -3.16
C GLY A 285 -1.81 29.27 -2.33
N ASN A 286 -2.09 28.56 -1.23
CA ASN A 286 -3.15 28.93 -0.30
C ASN A 286 -2.83 30.20 0.49
N ILE A 287 -1.55 30.46 0.82
CA ILE A 287 -1.14 31.74 1.42
C ILE A 287 -1.42 32.90 0.46
N ASP A 288 -1.03 32.78 -0.80
CA ASP A 288 -1.33 33.79 -1.83
C ASP A 288 -2.85 33.98 -2.02
N LEU A 289 -3.61 32.89 -2.07
CA LEU A 289 -5.06 32.94 -2.19
C LEU A 289 -5.72 33.58 -0.96
N SER A 290 -5.20 33.33 0.25
CA SER A 290 -5.65 33.97 1.49
C SER A 290 -5.47 35.48 1.40
N GLN A 291 -4.26 35.94 1.04
CA GLN A 291 -3.96 37.36 0.92
C GLN A 291 -4.88 38.05 -0.10
N ARG A 292 -5.07 37.44 -1.27
CA ARG A 292 -5.97 37.98 -2.31
C ARG A 292 -7.43 37.99 -1.85
N THR A 293 -7.85 37.02 -1.05
CA THR A 293 -9.20 36.97 -0.48
C THR A 293 -9.41 38.09 0.55
N GLU A 294 -8.41 38.38 1.38
CA GLU A 294 -8.42 39.51 2.31
C GLU A 294 -8.44 40.87 1.59
N GLU A 295 -7.61 41.04 0.55
CA GLU A 295 -7.60 42.24 -0.30
C GLU A 295 -8.95 42.44 -1.01
N GLN A 296 -9.56 41.35 -1.48
CA GLN A 296 -10.88 41.38 -2.09
C GLN A 296 -11.97 41.76 -1.08
N ALA A 297 -11.91 41.22 0.15
CA ALA A 297 -12.84 41.58 1.21
C ALA A 297 -12.74 43.08 1.55
N ALA A 298 -11.53 43.61 1.66
CA ALA A 298 -11.31 45.05 1.89
C ALA A 298 -11.87 45.91 0.74
N SER A 299 -11.65 45.49 -0.52
CA SER A 299 -12.18 46.18 -1.70
C SER A 299 -13.71 46.15 -1.77
N LEU A 300 -14.33 45.02 -1.37
CA LEU A 300 -15.78 44.89 -1.28
C LEU A 300 -16.37 45.78 -0.19
N GLN A 301 -15.69 45.91 0.96
CA GLN A 301 -16.08 46.82 2.04
C GLN A 301 -16.08 48.29 1.57
N GLU A 302 -15.04 48.72 0.87
CA GLU A 302 -14.95 50.07 0.29
C GLU A 302 -16.01 50.30 -0.79
N THR A 303 -16.25 49.30 -1.63
CA THR A 303 -17.30 49.34 -2.65
C THR A 303 -18.67 49.47 -2.00
N ALA A 304 -18.98 48.67 -0.97
CA ALA A 304 -20.24 48.73 -0.25
C ALA A 304 -20.47 50.11 0.39
N SER A 305 -19.45 50.67 1.05
CA SER A 305 -19.51 52.04 1.59
C SER A 305 -19.76 53.10 0.51
N SER A 306 -19.10 52.97 -0.64
CA SER A 306 -19.29 53.88 -1.78
C SER A 306 -20.70 53.75 -2.36
N MET A 307 -21.26 52.54 -2.39
CA MET A 307 -22.63 52.29 -2.84
C MET A 307 -23.67 52.88 -1.87
N GLU A 308 -23.44 52.85 -0.56
CA GLU A 308 -24.31 53.52 0.43
C GLU A 308 -24.31 55.04 0.22
N GLU A 309 -23.14 55.65 0.03
CA GLU A 309 -23.01 57.09 -0.24
C GLU A 309 -23.68 57.48 -1.57
N LEU A 310 -23.49 56.68 -2.63
CA LEU A 310 -24.17 56.86 -3.91
C LEU A 310 -25.69 56.73 -3.77
N THR A 311 -26.17 55.73 -3.03
CA THR A 311 -27.61 55.55 -2.76
C THR A 311 -28.20 56.78 -2.09
N SER A 312 -27.52 57.30 -1.06
CA SER A 312 -27.92 58.51 -0.35
C SER A 312 -27.97 59.72 -1.28
N THR A 313 -26.94 59.91 -2.11
CA THR A 313 -26.85 61.04 -3.05
C THR A 313 -27.92 60.99 -4.13
N VAL A 314 -28.19 59.81 -4.70
CA VAL A 314 -29.24 59.61 -5.71
C VAL A 314 -30.62 59.86 -5.10
N ARG A 315 -30.86 59.39 -3.87
CA ARG A 315 -32.11 59.69 -3.15
C ARG A 315 -32.28 61.19 -2.90
N GLN A 316 -31.23 61.87 -2.46
CA GLN A 316 -31.24 63.32 -2.25
C GLN A 316 -31.49 64.07 -3.57
N ASN A 317 -30.95 63.61 -4.70
CA ASN A 317 -31.22 64.19 -6.02
C ASN A 317 -32.68 64.04 -6.43
N ALA A 318 -33.31 62.89 -6.17
CA ALA A 318 -34.72 62.67 -6.44
C ALA A 318 -35.60 63.63 -5.60
N GLU A 319 -35.32 63.76 -4.30
CA GLU A 319 -36.02 64.67 -3.40
C GLU A 319 -35.83 66.15 -3.80
N ASN A 320 -34.60 66.53 -4.18
CA ASN A 320 -34.30 67.89 -4.66
C ASN A 320 -35.03 68.20 -5.98
N ALA A 321 -35.10 67.25 -6.91
CA ALA A 321 -35.82 67.42 -8.17
C ALA A 321 -37.33 67.58 -7.94
N GLU A 322 -37.90 66.82 -6.99
CA GLU A 322 -39.31 66.97 -6.60
C GLU A 322 -39.59 68.34 -5.97
N GLN A 323 -38.74 68.80 -5.05
CA GLN A 323 -38.85 70.15 -4.47
C GLN A 323 -38.71 71.26 -5.51
N ALA A 324 -37.73 71.15 -6.41
CA ALA A 324 -37.51 72.10 -7.49
C ALA A 324 -38.70 72.14 -8.48
N SER A 325 -39.30 70.98 -8.78
CA SER A 325 -40.54 70.90 -9.57
C SER A 325 -41.70 71.62 -8.88
N GLY A 326 -41.84 71.47 -7.55
CA GLY A 326 -42.82 72.20 -6.75
C GLY A 326 -42.63 73.72 -6.80
N LEU A 327 -41.38 74.19 -6.65
CA LEU A 327 -41.03 75.61 -6.75
C LEU A 327 -41.29 76.17 -8.15
N ALA A 328 -40.93 75.42 -9.20
CA ALA A 328 -41.19 75.81 -10.58
C ALA A 328 -42.69 75.94 -10.84
N ARG A 329 -43.51 75.01 -10.35
CA ARG A 329 -44.98 75.10 -10.45
C ARG A 329 -45.52 76.37 -9.78
N GLY A 330 -45.07 76.67 -8.57
CA GLY A 330 -45.44 77.90 -7.87
C GLY A 330 -45.01 79.17 -8.61
N ALA A 331 -43.81 79.19 -9.20
CA ALA A 331 -43.33 80.29 -10.03
C ALA A 331 -44.18 80.46 -11.30
N SER A 332 -44.61 79.35 -11.92
CA SER A 332 -45.49 79.36 -13.09
C SER A 332 -46.86 79.98 -12.76
N GLU A 333 -47.45 79.63 -11.62
CA GLU A 333 -48.71 80.23 -11.13
C GLU A 333 -48.58 81.73 -10.85
N VAL A 334 -47.45 82.18 -10.28
CA VAL A 334 -47.19 83.61 -10.07
C VAL A 334 -47.02 84.34 -11.41
N SER A 335 -46.28 83.74 -12.34
CA SER A 335 -46.05 84.31 -13.68
C SER A 335 -47.35 84.39 -14.49
N ALA A 336 -48.23 83.39 -14.39
CA ALA A 336 -49.55 83.38 -15.02
C ALA A 336 -50.46 84.50 -14.48
N ARG A 337 -50.53 84.67 -13.15
CA ARG A 337 -51.25 85.80 -12.53
C ARG A 337 -50.63 87.16 -12.92
N GLY A 338 -49.31 87.23 -13.04
CA GLY A 338 -48.62 88.42 -13.53
C GLY A 338 -48.98 88.77 -14.97
N SER A 339 -49.08 87.77 -15.86
CA SER A 339 -49.55 87.95 -17.23
C SER A 339 -51.00 88.46 -17.29
N GLU A 340 -51.89 87.93 -16.45
CA GLU A 340 -53.28 88.40 -16.35
C GLU A 340 -53.34 89.87 -15.92
N LEU A 341 -52.64 90.23 -14.85
CA LEU A 341 -52.59 91.61 -14.34
C LEU A 341 -52.04 92.61 -15.36
N VAL A 342 -51.04 92.20 -16.14
CA VAL A 342 -50.50 93.03 -17.23
C VAL A 342 -51.52 93.17 -18.37
N GLY A 343 -52.31 92.13 -18.65
CA GLY A 343 -53.45 92.20 -19.57
C GLY A 343 -54.46 93.28 -19.15
N ASP A 344 -54.85 93.29 -17.88
CA ASP A 344 -55.75 94.32 -17.33
C ASP A 344 -55.19 95.74 -17.48
N VAL A 345 -53.87 95.91 -17.29
CA VAL A 345 -53.19 97.21 -17.50
C VAL A 345 -53.23 97.63 -18.97
N VAL A 346 -52.98 96.71 -19.91
CA VAL A 346 -53.06 97.00 -21.36
C VAL A 346 -54.48 97.44 -21.74
N ASP A 347 -55.50 96.74 -21.25
CA ASP A 347 -56.89 97.09 -21.53
C ASP A 347 -57.27 98.44 -20.91
N THR A 348 -56.82 98.74 -19.69
CA THR A 348 -56.99 100.06 -19.07
C THR A 348 -56.33 101.17 -19.90
N MET A 349 -55.13 100.94 -20.43
CA MET A 349 -54.45 101.91 -21.29
C MET A 349 -55.20 102.13 -22.62
N ARG A 350 -55.77 101.07 -23.21
CA ARG A 350 -56.62 101.19 -24.41
C ARG A 350 -57.88 102.02 -24.14
N ASP A 351 -58.52 101.80 -23.00
CA ASP A 351 -59.68 102.58 -22.57
C ASP A 351 -59.34 104.05 -22.34
N LEU A 352 -58.19 104.34 -21.72
CA LEU A 352 -57.66 105.69 -21.53
C LEU A 352 -57.33 106.38 -22.87
N ALA A 353 -56.75 105.66 -23.83
CA ALA A 353 -56.48 106.17 -25.17
C ALA A 353 -57.79 106.52 -25.91
N ALA A 354 -58.79 105.63 -25.84
CA ALA A 354 -60.11 105.87 -26.39
C ALA A 354 -60.86 107.03 -25.69
N GLY A 355 -60.66 107.18 -24.38
CA GLY A 355 -61.15 108.32 -23.61
C GLY A 355 -60.50 109.64 -24.01
N SER A 356 -59.18 109.65 -24.17
CA SER A 356 -58.41 110.82 -24.59
C SER A 356 -58.81 111.28 -25.99
N LYS A 357 -59.01 110.35 -26.94
CA LYS A 357 -59.50 110.67 -28.29
C LYS A 357 -60.87 111.37 -28.26
N ARG A 358 -61.80 110.84 -27.45
CA ARG A 358 -63.12 111.48 -27.25
C ARG A 358 -62.99 112.89 -26.67
N MET A 359 -62.06 113.11 -25.75
CA MET A 359 -61.79 114.45 -25.21
C MET A 359 -61.24 115.39 -26.28
N THR A 360 -60.31 114.93 -27.13
CA THR A 360 -59.81 115.73 -28.27
C THR A 360 -60.94 116.16 -29.20
N ASP A 361 -61.89 115.27 -29.51
CA ASP A 361 -63.05 115.58 -30.35
C ASP A 361 -63.95 116.64 -29.68
N ILE A 362 -64.21 116.53 -28.37
CA ILE A 362 -65.00 117.52 -27.61
C ILE A 362 -64.30 118.89 -27.59
N ILE A 363 -62.98 118.92 -27.35
CA ILE A 363 -62.21 120.16 -27.31
C ILE A 363 -62.18 120.84 -28.69
N ALA A 364 -62.12 120.07 -29.77
CA ALA A 364 -62.23 120.62 -31.13
C ALA A 364 -63.61 121.28 -31.38
N VAL A 365 -64.70 120.72 -30.83
CA VAL A 365 -66.02 121.35 -30.87
C VAL A 365 -66.03 122.65 -30.06
N ILE A 366 -65.43 122.67 -28.86
CA ILE A 366 -65.33 123.88 -28.01
C ILE A 366 -64.52 124.98 -28.70
N GLU A 367 -63.40 124.64 -29.34
CA GLU A 367 -62.61 125.56 -30.15
C GLU A 367 -63.44 126.12 -31.32
N GLY A 368 -64.24 125.26 -31.98
CA GLY A 368 -65.20 125.66 -33.01
C GLY A 368 -66.26 126.63 -32.50
N ILE A 369 -66.84 126.38 -31.32
CA ILE A 369 -67.82 127.27 -30.66
C ILE A 369 -67.16 128.61 -30.31
N ALA A 370 -65.94 128.59 -29.77
CA ALA A 370 -65.19 129.80 -29.44
C ALA A 370 -64.88 130.62 -30.70
N PHE A 371 -64.50 129.98 -31.79
CA PHE A 371 -64.29 130.65 -33.09
C PHE A 371 -65.59 131.26 -33.62
N GLN A 372 -66.69 130.52 -33.64
CA GLN A 372 -68.00 131.03 -34.04
C GLN A 372 -68.43 132.23 -33.17
N THR A 373 -68.23 132.15 -31.86
CA THR A 373 -68.54 133.22 -30.89
C THR A 373 -67.69 134.46 -31.15
N ASN A 374 -66.39 134.29 -31.47
CA ASN A 374 -65.50 135.38 -31.82
C ASN A 374 -65.93 136.09 -33.12
N ILE A 375 -66.41 135.35 -34.13
CA ILE A 375 -66.97 135.93 -35.37
C ILE A 375 -68.30 136.65 -35.10
N LEU A 376 -69.20 136.05 -34.32
CA LEU A 376 -70.47 136.67 -33.89
C LEU A 376 -70.22 137.98 -33.14
N ALA A 377 -69.27 137.98 -32.20
CA ALA A 377 -68.90 139.16 -31.43
C ALA A 377 -68.23 140.24 -32.29
N LEU A 378 -67.40 139.86 -33.27
CA LEU A 378 -66.85 140.78 -34.26
C LEU A 378 -67.96 141.43 -35.11
N ASN A 379 -68.90 140.64 -35.62
CA ASN A 379 -70.03 141.13 -36.39
C ASN A 379 -70.91 142.08 -35.56
N ALA A 380 -71.16 141.74 -34.29
CA ALA A 380 -71.88 142.60 -33.36
C ALA A 380 -71.13 143.91 -33.06
N ALA A 381 -69.81 143.87 -32.89
CA ALA A 381 -68.98 145.07 -32.69
C ALA A 381 -69.00 145.99 -33.92
N VAL A 382 -68.98 145.42 -35.13
CA VAL A 382 -69.10 146.16 -36.39
C VAL A 382 -70.47 146.82 -36.53
N GLU A 383 -71.56 146.10 -36.24
CA GLU A 383 -72.92 146.65 -36.31
C GLU A 383 -73.15 147.72 -35.22
N ALA A 384 -72.59 147.53 -34.02
CA ALA A 384 -72.59 148.53 -32.95
C ALA A 384 -71.82 149.80 -33.33
N ALA A 385 -70.68 149.69 -34.03
CA ALA A 385 -69.95 150.84 -34.57
C ALA A 385 -70.75 151.56 -35.67
N ARG A 386 -71.57 150.83 -36.43
CA ARG A 386 -72.45 151.35 -37.49
C ARG A 386 -73.63 152.16 -36.93
N ALA A 387 -74.08 151.85 -35.72
CA ALA A 387 -75.16 152.54 -35.01
C ALA A 387 -74.75 153.85 -34.29
N GLY A 388 -73.46 154.25 -34.32
CA GLY A 388 -73.00 155.52 -33.75
C GLY A 388 -73.06 155.58 -32.22
N GLU A 389 -73.47 156.72 -31.65
CA GLU A 389 -73.52 156.92 -30.18
C GLU A 389 -74.50 155.98 -29.45
N GLU A 390 -75.59 155.55 -30.11
CA GLU A 390 -76.59 154.62 -29.53
C GLU A 390 -76.05 153.18 -29.39
N GLY A 391 -75.03 152.80 -30.17
CA GLY A 391 -74.44 151.45 -30.17
C GLY A 391 -73.29 151.26 -29.16
N ARG A 392 -72.90 152.31 -28.44
CA ARG A 392 -71.65 152.36 -27.67
C ARG A 392 -71.59 151.34 -26.52
N GLY A 393 -72.72 151.09 -25.84
CA GLY A 393 -72.83 150.04 -24.81
C GLY A 393 -72.74 148.63 -25.40
N PHE A 394 -73.36 148.40 -26.56
CA PHE A 394 -73.29 147.11 -27.28
C PHE A 394 -71.88 146.83 -27.80
N ALA A 395 -71.14 147.84 -28.25
CA ALA A 395 -69.75 147.69 -28.70
C ALA A 395 -68.81 147.19 -27.57
N VAL A 396 -69.00 147.67 -26.34
CA VAL A 396 -68.23 147.22 -25.16
C VAL A 396 -68.55 145.76 -24.83
N VAL A 397 -69.82 145.39 -24.80
CA VAL A 397 -70.25 143.99 -24.56
C VAL A 397 -69.72 143.08 -25.66
N ALA A 398 -69.80 143.49 -26.93
CA ALA A 398 -69.25 142.74 -28.05
C ALA A 398 -67.72 142.57 -27.95
N GLY A 399 -66.99 143.61 -27.50
CA GLY A 399 -65.56 143.53 -27.19
C GLY A 399 -65.23 142.53 -26.08
N GLU A 400 -66.00 142.53 -24.99
CA GLU A 400 -65.82 141.60 -23.87
C GLU A 400 -66.14 140.15 -24.26
N VAL A 401 -67.24 139.92 -25.01
CA VAL A 401 -67.60 138.60 -25.55
C VAL A 401 -66.51 138.10 -26.50
N ARG A 402 -65.93 138.99 -27.32
CA ARG A 402 -64.82 138.66 -28.23
C ARG A 402 -63.57 138.26 -27.44
N SER A 403 -63.20 139.02 -26.41
CA SER A 403 -62.09 138.71 -25.51
C SER A 403 -62.28 137.36 -24.82
N LEU A 404 -63.48 137.09 -24.32
CA LEU A 404 -63.83 135.81 -23.69
C LEU A 404 -63.76 134.63 -24.68
N ALA A 405 -64.21 134.84 -25.92
CA ALA A 405 -64.11 133.85 -27.00
C ALA A 405 -62.65 133.55 -27.37
N GLN A 406 -61.79 134.57 -27.48
CA GLN A 406 -60.36 134.39 -27.71
C GLN A 406 -59.66 133.66 -26.56
N ARG A 407 -60.00 134.00 -25.31
CA ARG A 407 -59.51 133.29 -24.12
C ARG A 407 -59.96 131.82 -24.10
N SER A 408 -61.23 131.57 -24.45
CA SER A 408 -61.78 130.20 -24.53
C SER A 408 -61.09 129.38 -25.62
N ALA A 409 -60.78 129.98 -26.78
CA ALA A 409 -60.02 129.32 -27.85
C ALA A 409 -58.58 129.00 -27.43
N LEU A 410 -57.90 129.93 -26.72
CA LEU A 410 -56.56 129.70 -26.19
C LEU A 410 -56.56 128.55 -25.16
N SER A 411 -57.49 128.56 -24.20
CA SER A 411 -57.61 127.49 -23.22
C SER A 411 -57.99 126.15 -23.84
N ALA A 412 -58.87 126.15 -24.86
CA ALA A 412 -59.19 124.92 -25.61
C ALA A 412 -57.92 124.36 -26.29
N LYS A 413 -57.09 125.21 -26.89
CA LYS A 413 -55.82 124.81 -27.50
C LYS A 413 -54.83 124.23 -26.46
N GLU A 414 -54.67 124.88 -25.31
CA GLU A 414 -53.82 124.40 -24.22
C GLU A 414 -54.30 123.03 -23.68
N ILE A 415 -55.61 122.85 -23.51
CA ILE A 415 -56.19 121.55 -23.10
C ILE A 415 -55.96 120.49 -24.18
N LYS A 416 -56.11 120.85 -25.45
CA LYS A 416 -55.84 119.94 -26.58
C LYS A 416 -54.39 119.45 -26.56
N GLU A 417 -53.42 120.35 -26.40
CA GLU A 417 -52.00 120.02 -26.29
C GLU A 417 -51.72 119.09 -25.09
N LEU A 418 -52.36 119.32 -23.94
CA LEU A 418 -52.24 118.44 -22.76
C LEU A 418 -52.85 117.04 -22.97
N ILE A 419 -53.97 116.95 -23.70
CA ILE A 419 -54.60 115.66 -24.05
C ILE A 419 -53.73 114.91 -25.06
N GLU A 420 -53.19 115.58 -26.08
CA GLU A 420 -52.28 114.97 -27.05
C GLU A 420 -51.02 114.43 -26.36
N ALA A 421 -50.43 115.21 -25.44
CA ALA A 421 -49.30 114.78 -24.63
C ALA A 421 -49.64 113.59 -23.70
N SER A 422 -50.84 113.58 -23.10
CA SER A 422 -51.31 112.46 -22.27
C SER A 422 -51.55 111.20 -23.11
N THR A 423 -52.12 111.35 -24.31
CA THR A 423 -52.35 110.24 -25.26
C THR A 423 -51.02 109.58 -25.63
N ALA A 424 -50.01 110.37 -25.98
CA ALA A 424 -48.67 109.84 -26.28
C ALA A 424 -48.05 109.08 -25.09
N ARG A 425 -48.28 109.53 -23.85
CA ARG A 425 -47.84 108.80 -22.64
C ARG A 425 -48.61 107.51 -22.42
N VAL A 426 -49.92 107.50 -22.67
CA VAL A 426 -50.76 106.29 -22.58
C VAL A 426 -50.35 105.26 -23.64
N ASP A 427 -50.10 105.68 -24.87
CA ASP A 427 -49.62 104.80 -25.95
C ASP A 427 -48.26 104.18 -25.60
N SER A 428 -47.32 104.99 -25.09
CA SER A 428 -46.04 104.48 -24.60
C SER A 428 -46.19 103.53 -23.41
N GLY A 429 -47.12 103.82 -22.49
CA GLY A 429 -47.46 102.94 -21.37
C GLY A 429 -48.04 101.60 -21.82
N ALA A 430 -48.92 101.61 -22.83
CA ALA A 430 -49.49 100.42 -23.44
C ALA A 430 -48.40 99.54 -24.08
N GLU A 431 -47.48 100.14 -24.83
CA GLU A 431 -46.36 99.41 -25.44
C GLU A 431 -45.44 98.77 -24.40
N LEU A 432 -45.12 99.48 -23.32
CA LEU A 432 -44.32 98.93 -22.21
C LEU A 432 -45.04 97.77 -21.50
N ALA A 433 -46.35 97.89 -21.27
CA ALA A 433 -47.15 96.83 -20.68
C ALA A 433 -47.23 95.61 -21.60
N GLU A 434 -47.44 95.78 -22.91
CA GLU A 434 -47.45 94.68 -23.88
C GLU A 434 -46.10 93.95 -23.92
N ARG A 435 -44.99 94.69 -23.90
CA ARG A 435 -43.64 94.12 -23.79
C ARG A 435 -43.45 93.35 -22.49
N ALA A 436 -43.91 93.88 -21.35
CA ALA A 436 -43.88 93.18 -20.08
C ALA A 436 -44.69 91.87 -20.12
N GLY A 437 -45.87 91.89 -20.74
CA GLY A 437 -46.73 90.72 -20.93
C GLY A 437 -46.05 89.63 -21.76
N ARG A 438 -45.38 90.00 -22.86
CA ARG A 438 -44.57 89.07 -23.66
C ARG A 438 -43.41 88.47 -22.86
N THR A 439 -42.74 89.26 -22.03
CA THR A 439 -41.67 88.75 -21.16
C THR A 439 -42.22 87.77 -20.12
N MET A 440 -43.39 88.04 -19.52
CA MET A 440 -44.04 87.10 -18.59
C MET A 440 -44.41 85.77 -19.27
N ALA A 441 -44.90 85.81 -20.52
CA ALA A 441 -45.16 84.59 -21.30
C ALA A 441 -43.87 83.76 -21.55
N ASN A 442 -42.76 84.42 -21.86
CA ASN A 442 -41.46 83.76 -22.02
C ASN A 442 -40.94 83.15 -20.70
N VAL A 443 -41.19 83.82 -19.56
CA VAL A 443 -40.86 83.29 -18.23
C VAL A 443 -41.67 82.02 -17.97
N THR A 444 -42.99 82.04 -18.19
CA THR A 444 -43.86 80.85 -18.04
C THR A 444 -43.35 79.68 -18.88
N GLN A 445 -42.98 79.90 -20.14
CA GLN A 445 -42.43 78.85 -21.00
C GLN A 445 -41.07 78.31 -20.50
N SER A 446 -40.25 79.17 -19.90
CA SER A 446 -38.94 78.77 -19.36
C SER A 446 -39.09 77.96 -18.07
N VAL A 447 -40.04 78.35 -17.20
CA VAL A 447 -40.39 77.63 -15.98
C VAL A 447 -41.03 76.27 -16.29
N GLN A 448 -41.84 76.18 -17.34
CA GLN A 448 -42.37 74.90 -17.85
C GLN A 448 -41.23 73.95 -18.22
N ARG A 449 -40.23 74.43 -18.98
CA ARG A 449 -39.03 73.64 -19.33
C ARG A 449 -38.25 73.18 -18.11
N VAL A 450 -38.10 74.02 -17.08
CA VAL A 450 -37.47 73.61 -15.81
C VAL A 450 -38.26 72.47 -15.16
N THR A 451 -39.59 72.56 -15.14
CA THR A 451 -40.47 71.51 -14.60
C THR A 451 -40.27 70.17 -15.33
N ASP A 452 -40.20 70.21 -16.67
CA ASP A 452 -39.96 69.02 -17.49
C ASP A 452 -38.58 68.39 -17.22
N ILE A 453 -37.53 69.21 -17.08
CA ILE A 453 -36.19 68.73 -16.73
C ILE A 453 -36.18 68.08 -15.33
N MET A 454 -36.85 68.70 -14.35
CA MET A 454 -36.94 68.13 -13.00
C MET A 454 -37.68 66.78 -13.00
N ALA A 455 -38.72 66.62 -13.81
CA ALA A 455 -39.40 65.34 -13.98
C ALA A 455 -38.47 64.26 -14.57
N GLN A 456 -37.65 64.63 -15.56
CA GLN A 456 -36.65 63.71 -16.13
C GLN A 456 -35.56 63.33 -15.12
N ILE A 457 -35.07 64.29 -14.32
CA ILE A 457 -34.07 64.00 -13.27
C ILE A 457 -34.65 63.08 -12.20
N SER A 458 -35.89 63.31 -11.78
CA SER A 458 -36.57 62.45 -10.79
C SER A 458 -36.72 61.01 -11.32
N ALA A 459 -37.17 60.85 -12.58
CA ALA A 459 -37.27 59.55 -13.22
C ALA A 459 -35.91 58.84 -13.35
N ALA A 460 -34.88 59.54 -13.82
CA ALA A 460 -33.52 59.01 -13.93
C ALA A 460 -32.93 58.63 -12.56
N SER A 461 -33.18 59.42 -11.52
CA SER A 461 -32.72 59.13 -10.16
C SER A 461 -33.41 57.87 -9.60
N HIS A 462 -34.70 57.66 -9.91
CA HIS A 462 -35.41 56.45 -9.51
C HIS A 462 -34.87 55.19 -10.22
N GLU A 463 -34.56 55.29 -11.50
CA GLU A 463 -33.92 54.21 -12.26
C GLU A 463 -32.51 53.91 -11.72
N GLN A 464 -31.70 54.94 -11.44
CA GLN A 464 -30.40 54.80 -10.78
C GLN A 464 -30.51 54.11 -9.43
N SER A 465 -31.49 54.48 -8.59
CA SER A 465 -31.73 53.82 -7.30
C SER A 465 -32.00 52.33 -7.48
N THR A 466 -32.82 51.96 -8.46
CA THR A 466 -33.12 50.55 -8.77
C THR A 466 -31.87 49.81 -9.26
N GLY A 467 -31.06 50.44 -10.11
CA GLY A 467 -29.79 49.88 -10.57
C GLY A 467 -28.79 49.69 -9.43
N ILE A 468 -28.71 50.65 -8.51
CA ILE A 468 -27.86 50.58 -7.31
C ILE A 468 -28.30 49.42 -6.40
N GLU A 469 -29.60 49.20 -6.20
CA GLU A 469 -30.08 48.04 -5.43
C GLU A 469 -29.63 46.70 -6.04
N GLN A 470 -29.63 46.58 -7.37
CA GLN A 470 -29.14 45.38 -8.05
C GLN A 470 -27.63 45.20 -7.85
N VAL A 471 -26.85 46.27 -7.95
CA VAL A 471 -25.40 46.24 -7.66
C VAL A 471 -25.14 45.85 -6.21
N ASN A 472 -25.90 46.39 -5.25
CA ASN A 472 -25.80 46.02 -3.84
C ASN A 472 -26.04 44.51 -3.61
N ARG A 473 -27.04 43.92 -4.29
CA ARG A 473 -27.26 42.46 -4.22
C ARG A 473 -26.07 41.69 -4.79
N ALA A 474 -25.48 42.16 -5.89
CA ALA A 474 -24.30 41.52 -6.48
C ALA A 474 -23.07 41.62 -5.55
N VAL A 475 -22.85 42.76 -4.91
CA VAL A 475 -21.78 42.97 -3.91
C VAL A 475 -21.98 42.05 -2.72
N ALA A 476 -23.21 41.92 -2.20
CA ALA A 476 -23.51 41.00 -1.10
C ALA A 476 -23.25 39.52 -1.47
N GLN A 477 -23.57 39.12 -2.72
CA GLN A 477 -23.24 37.79 -3.22
C GLN A 477 -21.73 37.58 -3.36
N MET A 478 -20.99 38.60 -3.83
CA MET A 478 -19.52 38.56 -3.90
C MET A 478 -18.90 38.43 -2.51
N ASP A 479 -19.44 39.12 -1.50
CA ASP A 479 -19.00 38.98 -0.10
C ASP A 479 -19.21 37.55 0.41
N GLN A 480 -20.38 36.95 0.17
CA GLN A 480 -20.64 35.55 0.54
C GLN A 480 -19.63 34.57 -0.11
N VAL A 481 -19.33 34.76 -1.39
CA VAL A 481 -18.31 33.93 -2.09
C VAL A 481 -16.92 34.19 -1.54
N THR A 482 -16.60 35.43 -1.17
CA THR A 482 -15.30 35.80 -0.55
C THR A 482 -15.12 35.12 0.80
N GLN A 483 -16.16 35.10 1.64
CA GLN A 483 -16.16 34.36 2.91
C GLN A 483 -16.04 32.85 2.69
N GLN A 484 -16.73 32.30 1.67
CA GLN A 484 -16.61 30.89 1.32
C GLN A 484 -15.19 30.55 0.83
N ASN A 485 -14.55 31.43 0.07
CA ASN A 485 -13.17 31.27 -0.37
C ASN A 485 -12.21 31.26 0.83
N ALA A 486 -12.41 32.14 1.82
CA ALA A 486 -11.61 32.12 3.04
C ALA A 486 -11.71 30.76 3.78
N ALA A 487 -12.93 30.23 3.93
CA ALA A 487 -13.13 28.91 4.52
C ALA A 487 -12.49 27.78 3.69
N LEU A 488 -12.57 27.85 2.36
CA LEU A 488 -11.94 26.88 1.46
C LEU A 488 -10.41 26.94 1.55
N VAL A 489 -9.84 28.13 1.69
CA VAL A 489 -8.39 28.33 1.87
C VAL A 489 -7.92 27.66 3.16
N GLU A 490 -8.64 27.85 4.28
CA GLU A 490 -8.32 27.16 5.54
C GLU A 490 -8.40 25.63 5.41
N GLN A 491 -9.46 25.12 4.77
CA GLN A 491 -9.63 23.69 4.53
C GLN A 491 -8.53 23.12 3.63
N ALA A 492 -8.17 23.84 2.56
CA ALA A 492 -7.12 23.44 1.65
C ALA A 492 -5.74 23.47 2.32
N ALA A 493 -5.47 24.45 3.19
CA ALA A 493 -4.23 24.52 3.96
C ALA A 493 -4.11 23.35 4.94
N ALA A 494 -5.21 23.01 5.65
CA ALA A 494 -5.26 21.84 6.53
C ALA A 494 -5.05 20.53 5.76
N ALA A 495 -5.69 20.38 4.59
CA ALA A 495 -5.53 19.20 3.74
C ALA A 495 -4.09 19.07 3.20
N ALA A 496 -3.48 20.17 2.76
CA ALA A 496 -2.07 20.20 2.33
C ALA A 496 -1.12 19.81 3.47
N GLY A 497 -1.36 20.32 4.70
CA GLY A 497 -0.62 19.91 5.88
C GLY A 497 -0.74 18.41 6.16
N ALA A 498 -1.95 17.86 6.14
CA ALA A 498 -2.19 16.44 6.35
C ALA A 498 -1.51 15.55 5.28
N MET A 499 -1.53 15.99 4.01
CA MET A 499 -0.82 15.28 2.93
C MET A 499 0.70 15.30 3.14
N ALA A 500 1.26 16.43 3.58
CA ALA A 500 2.68 16.54 3.91
C ALA A 500 3.06 15.60 5.07
N ASP A 501 2.26 15.57 6.13
CA ASP A 501 2.47 14.67 7.28
C ASP A 501 2.39 13.20 6.85
N GLN A 502 1.41 12.83 6.02
CA GLN A 502 1.25 11.47 5.51
C GLN A 502 2.45 11.04 4.64
N ALA A 503 2.95 11.95 3.81
CA ALA A 503 4.14 11.71 3.00
C ALA A 503 5.40 11.53 3.85
N GLU A 504 5.57 12.33 4.90
CA GLU A 504 6.69 12.18 5.84
C GLU A 504 6.59 10.86 6.62
N GLN A 505 5.38 10.46 7.03
CA GLN A 505 5.14 9.15 7.66
C GLN A 505 5.47 7.99 6.72
N LEU A 506 5.05 8.04 5.45
CA LEU A 506 5.37 7.01 4.46
C LEU A 506 6.88 6.92 4.23
N LYS A 507 7.55 8.07 4.09
CA LYS A 507 9.00 8.16 3.96
C LYS A 507 9.71 7.57 5.18
N GLY A 508 9.23 7.87 6.39
CA GLY A 508 9.75 7.30 7.64
C GLY A 508 9.51 5.80 7.76
N ALA A 509 8.34 5.30 7.37
CA ALA A 509 8.00 3.88 7.41
C ALA A 509 8.89 3.04 6.48
N VAL A 510 9.26 3.59 5.32
CA VAL A 510 10.16 2.90 4.38
C VAL A 510 11.64 3.20 4.62
N ALA A 511 11.98 4.10 5.55
CA ALA A 511 13.36 4.47 5.85
C ALA A 511 14.18 3.35 6.51
N VAL A 512 13.51 2.34 7.10
CA VAL A 512 14.16 1.14 7.62
C VAL A 512 14.78 0.30 6.51
N PHE A 513 14.32 0.44 5.27
CA PHE A 513 14.84 -0.28 4.12
C PHE A 513 16.02 0.47 3.49
N GLU A 514 17.21 -0.13 3.57
CA GLU A 514 18.41 0.39 2.94
C GLU A 514 18.43 0.02 1.45
N LEU A 515 18.42 1.03 0.59
CA LEU A 515 18.53 0.86 -0.86
C LEU A 515 19.97 1.05 -1.32
N ALA A 516 20.37 0.31 -2.35
CA ALA A 516 21.66 0.52 -3.01
C ALA A 516 21.74 1.98 -3.51
N ARG A 517 22.80 2.69 -3.11
CA ARG A 517 23.09 4.02 -3.64
C ARG A 517 23.45 3.85 -5.12
N ARG A 518 22.54 4.20 -6.04
CA ARG A 518 22.88 4.33 -7.46
C ARG A 518 23.90 5.45 -7.56
N VAL A 519 25.15 5.10 -7.89
CA VAL A 519 26.23 6.04 -8.21
C VAL A 519 25.99 6.61 -9.60
#